data_AF-A0A954RQJ5-F1
#
_entry.id   AF-A0A954RQJ5-F1
#
_cell.length_a   1.000
_cell.length_b   1.000
_cell.length_c   1.000
_cell.angle_alpha   90.00
_cell.angle_beta   90.00
_cell.angle_gamma   90.00
#
_symmetry.space_group_name_H-M   'P 1'
#
loop_
_entity.id
_entity.type
_entity.pdbx_description
1 polymer ?
#
loop_
_entity_poly.entity_id
_entity_poly.type
_entity_poly.pdbx_seq_one_letter_code
_entity_poly.pdbx_strand_id
1 'polypeptide(L)'
;MWSAGSLERRVMLAGDVSAATTVAASAEVSVSTPECSAQHVAVAQQSLVVVDTSVPDFEMLIADVDDQAEVVLLDADADGVRQLTAILAHRSQIRSLHVVTHGRPGEIQLGNRVLSATNIPEAAPQLQQ
;
A
#
# COMPACT_ATOMS: atom_id res chain seq x y z
N MET A 1 -11.64 14.01 45.96
CA MET A 1 -11.63 14.67 44.64
C MET A 1 -10.20 15.03 44.33
N TRP A 2 -9.68 14.41 43.26
CA TRP A 2 -8.33 14.43 42.68
C TRP A 2 -7.11 14.56 43.61
N SER A 3 -6.20 13.58 43.54
CA SER A 3 -4.79 13.84 43.85
C SER A 3 -3.91 12.91 43.01
N ALA A 4 -2.98 13.52 42.29
CA ALA A 4 -2.01 12.87 41.42
C ALA A 4 -0.97 12.10 42.25
N GLY A 5 -0.73 10.84 41.90
CA GLY A 5 0.31 9.99 42.48
C GLY A 5 1.45 9.79 41.50
N SER A 6 2.62 10.27 41.89
CA SER A 6 3.91 10.31 41.21
C SER A 6 4.35 9.01 40.52
N LEU A 7 5.11 9.20 39.43
CA LEU A 7 5.87 8.17 38.74
C LEU A 7 6.76 7.35 39.69
N GLU A 8 6.85 6.04 39.47
CA GLU A 8 7.99 5.25 39.91
C GLU A 8 8.79 4.74 38.71
N ARG A 9 9.90 5.44 38.45
CA ARG A 9 11.04 4.97 37.67
C ARG A 9 11.69 3.80 38.42
N ARG A 10 11.83 2.64 37.77
CA ARG A 10 12.91 1.69 38.10
C ARG A 10 13.65 1.32 36.82
N VAL A 11 14.71 2.08 36.58
CA VAL A 11 15.83 1.69 35.70
C VAL A 11 16.85 0.99 36.59
N MET A 12 17.21 -0.24 36.23
CA MET A 12 18.56 -0.82 36.17
C MET A 12 18.54 -2.33 36.45
N LEU A 13 19.01 -3.12 35.49
CA LEU A 13 20.04 -4.10 35.80
C LEU A 13 21.02 -4.16 34.63
N ALA A 14 22.29 -3.94 34.97
CA ALA A 14 23.43 -3.88 34.06
C ALA A 14 23.75 -5.28 33.50
N GLY A 15 24.00 -5.35 32.20
CA GLY A 15 24.81 -6.40 31.60
C GLY A 15 26.08 -5.75 31.10
N ASP A 16 27.20 -5.99 31.78
CA ASP A 16 28.51 -5.67 31.26
C ASP A 16 28.78 -6.57 30.05
N VAL A 17 29.22 -5.97 28.94
CA VAL A 17 30.04 -6.70 27.98
C VAL A 17 31.34 -5.93 27.84
N SER A 18 32.40 -6.56 28.33
CA SER A 18 33.73 -6.00 28.42
C SER A 18 34.51 -6.22 27.13
N ALA A 19 35.24 -5.15 26.76
CA ALA A 19 36.49 -5.12 25.97
C ALA A 19 36.40 -5.47 24.47
N ALA A 20 37.13 -4.81 23.56
CA ALA A 20 37.93 -3.59 23.57
C ALA A 20 38.37 -3.35 22.12
N THR A 21 38.86 -2.12 21.89
CA THR A 21 39.95 -1.77 20.96
C THR A 21 39.58 -1.10 19.62
N THR A 22 39.87 0.22 19.60
CA THR A 22 40.70 0.97 18.62
C THR A 22 40.12 1.17 17.20
N VAL A 23 40.20 2.31 16.51
CA VAL A 23 41.11 3.47 16.53
C VAL A 23 40.38 4.69 15.95
N ALA A 24 40.66 5.86 16.54
CA ALA A 24 40.84 7.19 15.93
C ALA A 24 40.18 7.54 14.57
N ALA A 25 39.37 8.61 14.56
CA ALA A 25 39.70 9.87 13.88
C ALA A 25 38.55 10.90 13.97
N SER A 26 38.93 12.18 14.07
CA SER A 26 38.11 13.39 14.19
C SER A 26 36.92 13.49 13.23
N ALA A 27 35.84 14.10 13.71
CA ALA A 27 35.39 15.42 13.23
C ALA A 27 34.10 15.82 13.96
N GLU A 28 34.21 16.88 14.75
CA GLU A 28 33.12 17.76 15.13
C GLU A 28 32.24 18.18 13.94
N VAL A 29 30.92 18.03 14.07
CA VAL A 29 29.99 18.76 13.20
C VAL A 29 28.72 19.11 13.97
N SER A 30 28.63 20.41 14.28
CA SER A 30 27.40 21.09 14.69
C SER A 30 26.33 20.85 13.64
N VAL A 31 25.28 20.10 13.99
CA VAL A 31 24.09 20.04 13.14
C VAL A 31 23.18 21.21 13.49
N SER A 32 23.39 22.31 12.77
CA SER A 32 22.34 23.31 12.54
C SER A 32 21.26 22.67 11.69
N THR A 33 20.00 22.79 12.12
CA THR A 33 18.82 22.60 11.27
C THR A 33 18.91 23.51 10.04
N PRO A 34 18.38 23.04 8.90
CA PRO A 34 17.14 23.65 8.47
C PRO A 34 16.08 22.63 8.02
N GLU A 35 14.86 23.05 8.27
CA GLU A 35 13.62 22.57 7.68
C GLU A 35 13.59 22.86 6.16
N CYS A 36 12.71 22.14 5.46
CA CYS A 36 12.16 22.46 4.14
C CYS A 36 12.91 22.00 2.86
N SER A 37 12.26 21.07 2.16
CA SER A 37 11.93 21.11 0.72
C SER A 37 12.17 19.76 0.07
N ALA A 38 11.24 18.82 0.29
CA ALA A 38 10.96 17.80 -0.71
C ALA A 38 9.72 18.27 -1.45
N GLN A 39 9.94 19.10 -2.47
CA GLN A 39 8.96 19.35 -3.51
C GLN A 39 8.66 18.00 -4.17
N HIS A 40 7.63 17.32 -3.69
CA HIS A 40 7.02 16.20 -4.40
C HIS A 40 6.45 16.81 -5.68
N VAL A 41 7.19 16.65 -6.78
CA VAL A 41 6.69 16.96 -8.12
C VAL A 41 5.30 16.33 -8.20
N ALA A 42 4.28 17.15 -8.33
CA ALA A 42 2.92 16.72 -8.61
C ALA A 42 2.88 16.14 -10.04
N VAL A 43 3.58 15.03 -10.22
CA VAL A 43 3.26 14.12 -11.31
C VAL A 43 1.89 13.62 -10.95
N ALA A 44 0.89 13.96 -11.77
CA ALA A 44 -0.46 13.45 -11.69
C ALA A 44 -0.36 11.97 -11.30
N GLN A 45 -0.76 11.65 -10.08
CA GLN A 45 -0.69 10.29 -9.57
C GLN A 45 -1.74 9.53 -10.35
N GLN A 46 -1.33 8.80 -11.38
CA GLN A 46 -2.22 7.96 -12.18
C GLN A 46 -2.58 6.74 -11.33
N SER A 47 -3.47 6.98 -10.36
CA SER A 47 -4.07 5.97 -9.50
C SER A 47 -5.30 5.43 -10.20
N LEU A 48 -5.31 4.13 -10.46
CA LEU A 48 -6.42 3.43 -11.06
C LEU A 48 -7.13 2.61 -9.98
N VAL A 49 -8.40 2.91 -9.74
CA VAL A 49 -9.27 2.15 -8.85
C VAL A 49 -10.20 1.29 -9.70
N VAL A 50 -10.10 -0.02 -9.53
CA VAL A 50 -10.91 -1.00 -10.23
C VAL A 50 -11.87 -1.61 -9.21
N VAL A 51 -13.17 -1.52 -9.49
CA VAL A 51 -14.22 -1.94 -8.56
C VAL A 51 -15.08 -2.99 -9.22
N ASP A 52 -15.20 -4.14 -8.57
CA ASP A 52 -16.07 -5.22 -9.00
C ASP A 52 -17.54 -4.91 -8.64
N THR A 53 -18.43 -4.98 -9.63
CA THR A 53 -19.87 -4.73 -9.44
C THR A 53 -20.58 -5.80 -8.60
N SER A 54 -19.94 -6.93 -8.34
CA SER A 54 -20.41 -7.96 -7.41
C SER A 54 -20.38 -7.48 -5.95
N VAL A 55 -19.58 -6.45 -5.63
CA VAL A 55 -19.45 -5.92 -4.27
C VAL A 55 -20.69 -5.09 -3.92
N PRO A 56 -21.39 -5.40 -2.81
CA PRO A 56 -22.55 -4.62 -2.40
C PRO A 56 -22.12 -3.19 -2.03
N ASP A 57 -22.98 -2.24 -2.35
CA ASP A 57 -22.79 -0.82 -2.02
C ASP A 57 -21.48 -0.21 -2.57
N PHE A 58 -20.98 -0.72 -3.69
CA PHE A 58 -19.77 -0.19 -4.33
C PHE A 58 -19.86 1.31 -4.66
N GLU A 59 -21.07 1.84 -4.84
CA GLU A 59 -21.31 3.28 -5.03
C GLU A 59 -20.89 4.13 -3.82
N MET A 60 -21.00 3.60 -2.60
CA MET A 60 -20.48 4.30 -1.42
C MET A 60 -18.96 4.27 -1.36
N LEU A 61 -18.33 3.21 -1.87
CA LEU A 61 -16.88 3.09 -1.91
C LEU A 61 -16.27 4.08 -2.91
N ILE A 62 -16.89 4.26 -4.07
CA ILE A 62 -16.42 5.24 -5.08
C ILE A 62 -16.68 6.68 -4.66
N ALA A 63 -17.65 6.93 -3.77
CA ALA A 63 -17.97 8.28 -3.31
C ALA A 63 -16.85 8.91 -2.45
N ASP A 64 -16.01 8.08 -1.83
CA ASP A 64 -14.86 8.52 -1.01
C ASP A 64 -13.53 8.43 -1.79
N VAL A 65 -13.56 8.02 -3.06
CA VAL A 65 -12.36 7.97 -3.92
C VAL A 65 -12.00 9.40 -4.33
N ASP A 66 -10.71 9.72 -4.20
CA ASP A 66 -10.15 11.01 -4.61
C ASP A 66 -10.46 11.31 -6.09
N ASP A 67 -10.90 12.54 -6.39
CA ASP A 67 -11.24 12.97 -7.76
C ASP A 67 -10.06 12.86 -8.75
N GLN A 68 -8.83 12.76 -8.25
CA GLN A 68 -7.65 12.54 -9.08
C GLN A 68 -7.44 11.09 -9.48
N ALA A 69 -8.18 10.14 -8.91
CA ALA A 69 -8.11 8.72 -9.24
C ALA A 69 -9.14 8.35 -10.31
N GLU A 70 -8.73 7.52 -11.26
CA GLU A 70 -9.62 7.01 -12.29
C GLU A 70 -10.33 5.77 -11.76
N VAL A 71 -11.66 5.76 -11.79
CA VAL A 71 -12.48 4.63 -11.35
C VAL A 71 -12.98 3.85 -12.56
N VAL A 72 -12.77 2.53 -12.56
CA VAL A 72 -13.29 1.61 -13.58
C VAL A 72 -14.09 0.49 -12.91
N LEU A 73 -15.28 0.23 -13.44
CA LEU A 73 -16.14 -0.85 -12.98
C LEU A 73 -15.86 -2.12 -13.77
N LEU A 74 -15.69 -3.25 -13.08
CA LEU A 74 -15.65 -4.58 -13.68
C LEU A 74 -17.03 -5.20 -13.68
N ASP A 75 -17.36 -5.85 -14.80
CA ASP A 75 -18.55 -6.68 -14.93
C ASP A 75 -18.40 -7.97 -14.10
N ALA A 76 -19.38 -8.21 -13.23
CA ALA A 76 -19.44 -9.34 -12.31
C ALA A 76 -19.54 -10.70 -13.02
N ASP A 77 -20.17 -10.76 -14.19
CA ASP A 77 -20.46 -12.00 -14.92
C ASP A 77 -19.34 -12.37 -15.91
N ALA A 78 -18.41 -11.46 -16.18
CA ALA A 78 -17.28 -11.67 -17.08
C ALA A 78 -15.96 -12.00 -16.36
N ASP A 79 -14.96 -12.48 -17.11
CA ASP A 79 -13.62 -12.76 -16.57
C ASP A 79 -12.92 -11.45 -16.18
N GLY A 80 -12.83 -11.19 -14.88
CA GLY A 80 -12.25 -9.96 -14.35
C GLY A 80 -10.76 -9.80 -14.67
N VAL A 81 -10.00 -10.89 -14.82
CA VAL A 81 -8.57 -10.81 -15.21
C VAL A 81 -8.46 -10.33 -16.65
N ARG A 82 -9.29 -10.87 -17.56
CA ARG A 82 -9.30 -10.43 -18.96
C ARG A 82 -9.72 -8.96 -19.10
N GLN A 83 -10.74 -8.55 -18.35
CA GLN A 83 -11.17 -7.15 -18.31
C GLN A 83 -10.05 -6.25 -17.79
N LEU A 84 -9.42 -6.63 -16.67
CA LEU A 84 -8.31 -5.89 -16.08
C LEU A 84 -7.14 -5.76 -17.06
N THR A 85 -6.69 -6.86 -17.68
CA THR A 85 -5.64 -6.82 -18.70
C THR A 85 -6.01 -5.91 -19.87
N ALA A 86 -7.27 -5.96 -20.35
CA ALA A 86 -7.73 -5.08 -21.42
C ALA A 86 -7.69 -3.60 -21.00
N ILE A 87 -8.08 -3.28 -19.76
CA ILE A 87 -8.00 -1.93 -19.21
C ILE A 87 -6.53 -1.47 -19.12
N LEU A 88 -5.64 -2.32 -18.61
CA LEU A 88 -4.22 -2.03 -18.45
C LEU A 88 -3.51 -1.86 -19.81
N ALA A 89 -3.89 -2.64 -20.84
CA ALA A 89 -3.28 -2.57 -22.17
C ALA A 89 -3.43 -1.20 -22.86
N HIS A 90 -4.48 -0.44 -22.51
CA HIS A 90 -4.72 0.90 -23.06
C HIS A 90 -4.13 2.02 -22.19
N ARG A 91 -3.54 1.68 -21.04
CA ARG A 91 -3.03 2.66 -20.08
C ARG A 91 -1.54 2.44 -19.82
N SER A 92 -0.74 3.38 -20.30
CA SER A 92 0.68 3.46 -19.95
C SER A 92 0.86 4.38 -18.75
N GLN A 93 1.74 4.03 -17.81
CA GLN A 93 2.16 4.86 -16.65
C GLN A 93 1.28 4.84 -15.38
N ILE A 94 0.48 3.79 -15.16
CA ILE A 94 -0.23 3.59 -13.88
C ILE A 94 0.77 3.47 -12.74
N ARG A 95 0.60 4.30 -11.70
CA ARG A 95 1.46 4.29 -10.50
C ARG A 95 0.92 3.46 -9.36
N SER A 96 -0.40 3.40 -9.25
CA SER A 96 -1.08 2.56 -8.27
C SER A 96 -2.30 1.93 -8.91
N LEU A 97 -2.51 0.65 -8.63
CA LEU A 97 -3.71 -0.09 -8.98
C LEU A 97 -4.37 -0.55 -7.68
N HIS A 98 -5.55 -0.04 -7.38
CA HIS A 98 -6.39 -0.53 -6.28
C HIS A 98 -7.50 -1.40 -6.87
N VAL A 99 -7.66 -2.61 -6.34
CA VAL A 99 -8.72 -3.52 -6.77
C VAL A 99 -9.64 -3.79 -5.58
N VAL A 100 -10.92 -3.44 -5.75
CA VAL A 100 -11.98 -3.67 -4.77
C VAL A 100 -12.84 -4.80 -5.28
N THR A 101 -12.84 -5.92 -4.56
CA THR A 101 -13.58 -7.12 -4.97
C THR A 101 -13.90 -8.02 -3.77
N HIS A 102 -14.71 -9.05 -3.99
CA HIS A 102 -14.96 -10.09 -3.02
C HIS A 102 -13.75 -11.02 -2.84
N GLY A 103 -13.37 -11.25 -1.59
CA GLY A 103 -12.35 -12.22 -1.21
C GLY A 103 -12.90 -13.31 -0.30
N ARG A 104 -12.27 -14.47 -0.32
CA ARG A 104 -12.47 -15.59 0.61
C ARG A 104 -11.11 -16.03 1.18
N PRO A 105 -11.06 -16.81 2.26
CA PRO A 105 -9.78 -17.28 2.79
C PRO A 105 -8.95 -18.02 1.72
N GLY A 106 -7.80 -17.46 1.35
CA GLY A 106 -6.90 -18.02 0.34
C GLY A 106 -7.30 -17.76 -1.12
N GLU A 107 -8.37 -17.01 -1.36
CA GLU A 107 -8.95 -16.79 -2.68
C GLU A 107 -9.43 -15.33 -2.86
N ILE A 108 -9.31 -14.82 -4.07
CA ILE A 108 -9.84 -13.51 -4.48
C ILE A 108 -10.73 -13.75 -5.69
N GLN A 109 -11.97 -13.28 -5.65
CA GLN A 109 -12.86 -13.31 -6.80
C GLN A 109 -12.63 -12.05 -7.65
N LEU A 110 -12.61 -12.16 -8.97
CA LEU A 110 -12.49 -11.02 -9.88
C LEU A 110 -13.43 -11.27 -11.07
N GLY A 111 -14.56 -10.59 -11.07
CA GLY A 111 -15.75 -10.93 -11.84
C GLY A 111 -16.17 -12.38 -11.54
N ASN A 112 -16.29 -13.18 -12.59
CA ASN A 112 -16.66 -14.59 -12.48
C ASN A 112 -15.48 -15.54 -12.17
N ARG A 113 -14.26 -15.02 -12.07
CA ARG A 113 -13.03 -15.83 -11.94
C ARG A 113 -12.52 -15.81 -10.51
N VAL A 114 -12.17 -16.98 -9.97
CA VAL A 114 -11.52 -17.11 -8.65
C VAL A 114 -10.02 -17.25 -8.83
N LEU A 115 -9.27 -16.36 -8.20
CA LEU A 115 -7.81 -16.36 -8.10
C LEU A 115 -7.38 -16.93 -6.75
N SER A 116 -6.41 -17.82 -6.76
CA SER A 116 -5.83 -18.45 -5.57
C SER A 116 -4.33 -18.61 -5.77
N ALA A 117 -3.60 -18.92 -4.69
CA ALA A 117 -2.15 -19.13 -4.77
C ALA A 117 -1.75 -20.19 -5.83
N THR A 118 -2.65 -21.12 -6.13
CA THR A 118 -2.42 -22.19 -7.10
C THR A 118 -2.52 -21.71 -8.56
N ASN A 119 -3.39 -20.74 -8.86
CA ASN A 119 -3.69 -20.33 -10.24
C ASN A 119 -3.16 -18.93 -10.63
N ILE A 120 -2.76 -18.12 -9.65
CA ILE A 120 -2.04 -16.86 -9.88
C ILE A 120 -0.80 -17.04 -10.78
N PRO A 121 0.05 -18.08 -10.66
CA PRO A 121 1.18 -18.24 -11.57
C PRO A 121 0.77 -18.39 -13.04
N GLU A 122 -0.40 -18.96 -13.33
CA GLU A 122 -0.94 -19.10 -14.68
C GLU A 122 -1.55 -17.77 -15.19
N ALA A 123 -2.10 -16.97 -14.29
CA ALA A 123 -2.68 -15.66 -14.60
C ALA A 123 -1.64 -14.53 -14.69
N ALA A 124 -0.50 -14.66 -14.00
CA ALA A 124 0.58 -13.67 -13.95
C ALA A 124 1.05 -13.15 -15.32
N PRO A 125 1.32 -13.97 -16.36
CA PRO A 125 1.76 -13.46 -17.66
C PRO A 125 0.72 -12.56 -18.36
N GLN A 126 -0.55 -12.65 -17.96
CA GLN A 126 -1.64 -11.83 -18.51
C GLN A 126 -1.66 -10.44 -17.88
N LEU A 127 -1.06 -10.25 -16.70
CA LEU A 127 -1.03 -8.99 -15.96
C LEU A 127 0.30 -8.23 -16.10
N GLN A 128 1.29 -8.79 -16.80
CA GLN A 128 2.61 -8.19 -17.05
C GLN A 128 2.72 -7.45 -18.40
N GLN A 129 1.62 -7.38 -19.16
CA GLN A 129 1.56 -6.71 -20.46
C GLN A 129 1.74 -5.20 -20.30
#